data_AF-A0A935GIN8-F1
#
_entry.id   AF-A0A935GIN8-F1
#
_cell.length_a   1.000
_cell.length_b   1.000
_cell.length_c   1.000
_cell.angle_alpha   90.00
_cell.angle_beta   90.00
_cell.angle_gamma   90.00
#
_symmetry.space_group_name_H-M   'P 1'
#
loop_
_entity.id
_entity.type
_entity.pdbx_description
1 polymer ?
#
loop_
_entity_poly.entity_id
_entity_poly.type
_entity_poly.pdbx_seq_one_letter_code
_entity_poly.pdbx_strand_id
1 'polypeptide(L)'
;MSIYKQVVIITGATLFALAAIPAALAQDVNEKPTAAEIAKLGLEGTELTPAGAIRAGNAEGTIPEWKNEPIPVPADFKPGTFHPDPFAADKPLFTITAANYKQYADKLTPGQQKMFETYPDYFMNIYPTRRSAVFGAHIYKAALKNAGQAQVVISTKFPGLVGFENARNAWAFPIPKNGPQALVNLMARPVIPGKAAGTTLRR
;
A
#
# COMPACT_ATOMS: atom_id res chain seq x y z
N MET A 1 3.34 -45.96 49.02
CA MET A 1 2.55 -44.77 48.62
C MET A 1 1.75 -45.16 47.39
N SER A 2 0.41 -45.12 47.45
CA SER A 2 -0.48 -45.73 46.44
C SER A 2 -0.31 -45.10 45.04
N ILE A 3 -0.29 -45.95 44.01
CA ILE A 3 -0.12 -45.62 42.57
C ILE A 3 -1.08 -44.50 42.13
N TYR A 4 -2.26 -44.42 42.76
CA TYR A 4 -3.25 -43.36 42.56
C TYR A 4 -2.75 -41.94 42.88
N LYS A 5 -1.86 -41.76 43.85
CA LYS A 5 -1.29 -40.43 44.15
C LYS A 5 -0.29 -39.96 43.10
N GLN A 6 0.44 -40.87 42.44
CA GLN A 6 1.37 -40.51 41.36
C GLN A 6 0.62 -40.13 40.08
N VAL A 7 -0.45 -40.86 39.73
CA VAL A 7 -1.24 -40.57 38.51
C VAL A 7 -1.97 -39.22 38.61
N VAL A 8 -2.49 -38.84 39.79
CA VAL A 8 -3.16 -37.55 40.01
C VAL A 8 -2.18 -36.37 39.97
N ILE A 9 -0.95 -36.55 40.48
CA ILE A 9 0.09 -35.51 40.42
C ILE A 9 0.58 -35.31 38.98
N ILE A 10 0.74 -36.41 38.22
CA ILE A 10 1.23 -36.34 36.82
C ILE A 10 0.17 -35.73 35.88
N THR A 11 -1.12 -36.06 36.05
CA THR A 11 -2.20 -35.48 35.25
C THR A 11 -2.50 -34.01 35.62
N GLY A 12 -2.36 -33.63 36.89
CA GLY A 12 -2.47 -32.22 37.32
C GLY A 12 -1.35 -31.33 36.77
N ALA A 13 -0.12 -31.84 36.68
CA ALA A 13 1.02 -31.09 36.15
C ALA A 13 0.98 -30.91 34.62
N THR A 14 0.40 -31.85 33.87
CA THR A 14 0.25 -31.73 32.40
C THR A 14 -0.86 -30.76 32.01
N LEU A 15 -1.94 -30.67 32.79
CA LEU A 15 -3.01 -29.69 32.57
C LEU A 15 -2.58 -28.25 32.90
N PHE A 16 -1.67 -28.05 33.87
CA PHE A 16 -1.10 -26.72 34.14
C PHE A 16 -0.06 -26.28 33.10
N ALA A 17 0.67 -27.21 32.47
CA ALA A 17 1.62 -26.89 31.41
C ALA A 17 0.93 -26.52 30.08
N LEU A 18 -0.28 -27.02 29.81
CA LEU A 18 -1.08 -26.64 28.63
C LEU A 18 -1.81 -25.30 28.80
N ALA A 19 -2.04 -24.83 30.04
CA ALA A 19 -2.71 -23.56 30.32
C ALA A 19 -1.77 -22.33 30.24
N ALA A 20 -0.45 -22.53 30.12
CA ALA A 20 0.54 -21.45 30.03
C ALA A 20 0.89 -21.01 28.59
N ILE A 21 0.20 -21.54 27.58
CA ILE A 21 0.43 -21.22 26.16
C ILE A 21 -0.81 -20.53 25.56
N PRO A 22 -1.21 -19.35 26.07
CA PRO A 22 -1.65 -18.32 25.14
C PRO A 22 -1.17 -16.91 25.56
N ALA A 23 0.09 -16.75 25.95
CA ALA A 23 0.69 -15.41 26.15
C ALA A 23 1.54 -14.94 24.96
N ALA A 24 1.73 -15.77 23.93
CA ALA A 24 2.70 -15.51 22.85
C ALA A 24 2.13 -14.90 21.55
N LEU A 25 0.86 -14.48 21.52
CA LEU A 25 0.26 -13.82 20.34
C LEU A 25 -0.18 -12.37 20.63
N ALA A 26 0.52 -11.67 21.52
CA ALA A 26 0.45 -10.21 21.49
C ALA A 26 1.23 -9.74 20.26
N GLN A 27 0.54 -9.48 19.14
CA GLN A 27 1.15 -8.82 17.99
C GLN A 27 1.63 -7.44 18.45
N ASP A 28 2.94 -7.18 18.37
CA ASP A 28 3.45 -5.84 18.59
C ASP A 28 2.98 -4.95 17.44
N VAL A 29 1.99 -4.10 17.74
CA VAL A 29 1.41 -3.14 16.81
C VAL A 29 2.44 -2.08 16.37
N ASN A 30 3.51 -1.92 17.16
CA ASN A 30 4.58 -0.94 17.00
C ASN A 30 5.91 -1.54 16.53
N GLU A 31 5.91 -2.75 15.97
CA GLU A 31 7.12 -3.33 15.39
C GLU A 31 7.74 -2.35 14.38
N LYS A 32 8.95 -1.90 14.70
CA LYS A 32 9.70 -0.93 13.89
C LYS A 32 10.50 -1.65 12.80
N PRO A 33 10.59 -1.09 11.60
CA PRO A 33 11.51 -1.60 10.59
C PRO A 33 12.96 -1.48 11.08
N THR A 34 13.78 -2.45 10.72
CA THR A 34 15.22 -2.43 11.02
C THR A 34 15.93 -1.35 10.21
N ALA A 35 17.11 -0.91 10.67
CA ALA A 35 17.92 0.07 9.94
C ALA A 35 18.25 -0.40 8.51
N ALA A 36 18.47 -1.71 8.32
CA ALA A 36 18.71 -2.30 7.01
C ALA A 36 17.49 -2.18 6.07
N GLU A 37 16.28 -2.36 6.61
CA GLU A 37 15.04 -2.19 5.85
C GLU A 37 14.78 -0.73 5.50
N ILE A 38 15.03 0.19 6.43
CA ILE A 38 14.93 1.63 6.17
C ILE A 38 15.93 2.05 5.08
N ALA A 39 17.13 1.48 5.06
CA ALA A 39 18.13 1.75 4.03
C ALA A 39 17.70 1.31 2.62
N LYS A 40 16.71 0.41 2.50
CA LYS A 40 16.10 0.05 1.22
C LYS A 40 15.15 1.13 0.67
N LEU A 41 14.78 2.13 1.47
CA LEU A 41 13.96 3.26 1.05
C LEU A 41 14.85 4.41 0.58
N GLY A 42 14.48 5.02 -0.53
CA GLY A 42 15.20 6.19 -1.03
C GLY A 42 14.52 6.82 -2.22
N LEU A 43 15.00 8.01 -2.59
CA LEU A 43 14.46 8.73 -3.75
C LEU A 43 15.00 8.15 -5.06
N GLU A 44 16.26 7.74 -5.08
CA GLU A 44 16.98 7.24 -6.26
C GLU A 44 17.81 6.00 -5.89
N GLY A 45 17.93 5.04 -6.81
CA GLY A 45 18.86 3.90 -6.69
C GLY A 45 18.54 2.84 -5.62
N THR A 46 17.40 2.95 -4.93
CA THR A 46 17.00 2.03 -3.86
C THR A 46 15.96 0.99 -4.30
N GLU A 47 15.90 -0.16 -3.63
CA GLU A 47 14.91 -1.22 -3.94
C GLU A 47 13.46 -0.74 -3.79
N LEU A 48 13.21 0.06 -2.76
CA LEU A 48 11.90 0.65 -2.46
C LEU A 48 11.91 2.16 -2.71
N THR A 49 10.79 2.65 -3.25
CA THR A 49 10.49 4.09 -3.30
C THR A 49 10.34 4.67 -1.89
N PRO A 50 10.37 5.99 -1.69
CA PRO A 50 10.19 6.57 -0.36
C PRO A 50 8.81 6.27 0.26
N ALA A 51 7.84 5.85 -0.56
CA ALA A 51 6.51 5.42 -0.15
C ALA A 51 6.44 3.93 0.24
N GLY A 52 7.53 3.17 0.08
CA GLY A 52 7.59 1.73 0.34
C GLY A 52 7.17 0.83 -0.82
N ALA A 53 6.80 1.40 -1.98
CA ALA A 53 6.49 0.60 -3.16
C ALA A 53 7.77 0.06 -3.81
N ILE A 54 7.68 -1.10 -4.46
CA ILE A 54 8.76 -1.66 -5.29
C ILE A 54 9.11 -0.66 -6.40
N ARG A 55 10.40 -0.32 -6.50
CA ARG A 55 10.91 0.60 -7.54
C ARG A 55 10.96 -0.07 -8.90
N ALA A 56 11.47 -1.30 -8.95
CA ALA A 56 11.68 -2.04 -10.17
C ALA A 56 10.39 -2.19 -10.99
N GLY A 57 10.56 -2.29 -12.31
CA GLY A 57 9.52 -2.73 -13.23
C GLY A 57 9.23 -4.22 -13.08
N ASN A 58 8.33 -4.74 -13.92
CA ASN A 58 8.12 -6.19 -14.00
C ASN A 58 9.12 -6.85 -14.96
N ALA A 59 9.33 -8.16 -14.81
CA ALA A 59 10.22 -8.93 -15.66
C ALA A 59 9.77 -8.97 -17.14
N GLU A 60 8.48 -8.84 -17.41
CA GLU A 60 7.92 -8.80 -18.77
C GLU A 60 8.18 -7.46 -19.49
N GLY A 61 8.69 -6.44 -18.80
CA GLY A 61 9.01 -5.13 -19.38
C GLY A 61 7.80 -4.23 -19.70
N THR A 62 6.58 -4.66 -19.35
CA THR A 62 5.33 -3.91 -19.60
C THR A 62 5.08 -2.82 -18.56
N ILE A 63 5.71 -2.91 -17.39
CA ILE A 63 5.68 -1.92 -16.30
C ILE A 63 7.09 -1.35 -16.17
N PRO A 64 7.30 -0.05 -16.43
CA PRO A 64 8.61 0.57 -16.28
C PRO A 64 8.99 0.74 -14.80
N GLU A 65 10.29 0.91 -14.56
CA GLU A 65 10.82 1.34 -13.26
C GLU A 65 10.27 2.72 -12.86
N TRP A 66 10.07 2.95 -11.57
CA TRP A 66 9.75 4.28 -11.06
C TRP A 66 10.99 5.18 -10.98
N LYS A 67 10.97 6.27 -11.76
CA LYS A 67 12.10 7.20 -11.91
C LYS A 67 11.92 8.57 -11.24
N ASN A 68 10.83 8.78 -10.49
CA ASN A 68 10.49 10.08 -9.91
C ASN A 68 10.43 11.23 -10.95
N GLU A 69 10.00 10.94 -12.17
CA GLU A 69 9.91 11.92 -13.26
C GLU A 69 8.51 12.58 -13.25
N PRO A 70 8.40 13.88 -12.90
CA PRO A 70 7.14 14.60 -13.00
C PRO A 70 6.71 14.74 -14.46
N ILE A 71 5.40 14.71 -14.68
CA ILE A 71 4.81 15.03 -15.98
C ILE A 71 5.11 16.50 -16.28
N PRO A 72 5.75 16.83 -17.42
CA PRO A 72 5.92 18.21 -17.83
C PRO A 72 4.56 18.85 -18.07
N VAL A 73 4.38 20.10 -17.65
CA VAL A 73 3.13 20.83 -17.89
C VAL A 73 2.93 20.96 -19.40
N PRO A 74 1.82 20.47 -19.98
CA PRO A 74 1.57 20.60 -21.40
C PRO A 74 1.51 22.07 -21.81
N ALA A 75 2.08 22.44 -22.95
CA ALA A 75 2.12 23.82 -23.43
C ALA A 75 0.72 24.45 -23.60
N ASP A 76 -0.28 23.60 -23.85
CA ASP A 76 -1.68 24.00 -24.02
C ASP A 76 -2.43 24.18 -22.69
N PHE A 77 -1.80 23.92 -21.54
CA PHE A 77 -2.41 24.13 -20.24
C PHE A 77 -2.59 25.63 -19.95
N LYS A 78 -3.84 26.03 -19.71
CA LYS A 78 -4.19 27.38 -19.28
C LYS A 78 -4.76 27.33 -17.85
N PRO A 79 -4.31 28.21 -16.94
CA PRO A 79 -4.92 28.31 -15.62
C PRO A 79 -6.44 28.53 -15.73
N GLY A 80 -7.23 27.70 -15.04
CA GLY A 80 -8.69 27.76 -15.05
C GLY A 80 -9.38 26.88 -16.09
N THR A 81 -8.64 26.19 -16.98
CA THR A 81 -9.22 25.18 -17.89
C THR A 81 -9.10 23.77 -17.32
N PHE A 82 -9.80 22.82 -17.95
CA PHE A 82 -9.60 21.41 -17.65
C PHE A 82 -8.15 20.99 -17.95
N HIS A 83 -7.62 20.06 -17.16
CA HIS A 83 -6.25 19.58 -17.35
C HIS A 83 -6.18 18.78 -18.66
N PRO A 84 -5.32 19.17 -19.62
CA PRO A 84 -5.14 18.40 -20.84
C PRO A 84 -4.55 17.03 -20.52
N ASP A 85 -4.88 16.03 -21.34
CA ASP A 85 -4.28 14.71 -21.23
C ASP A 85 -2.79 14.78 -21.58
N PRO A 86 -1.88 14.49 -20.63
CA PRO A 86 -0.44 14.54 -20.89
C PRO A 86 0.06 13.44 -21.84
N PHE A 87 -0.73 12.39 -22.07
CA PHE A 87 -0.36 11.24 -22.90
C PHE A 87 -1.32 11.02 -24.07
N ALA A 88 -1.93 12.08 -24.60
CA ALA A 88 -2.91 11.99 -25.71
C ALA A 88 -2.38 11.28 -26.98
N ALA A 89 -1.06 11.17 -27.14
CA ALA A 89 -0.42 10.47 -28.25
C ALA A 89 -0.24 8.96 -28.04
N ASP A 90 -0.47 8.44 -26.83
CA ASP A 90 -0.31 7.02 -26.52
C ASP A 90 -1.40 6.22 -27.25
N LYS A 91 -0.98 5.26 -28.07
CA LYS A 91 -1.89 4.37 -28.82
C LYS A 91 -2.19 3.11 -28.02
N PRO A 92 -3.37 2.48 -28.21
CA PRO A 92 -3.63 1.17 -27.64
C PRO A 92 -2.60 0.14 -28.14
N LEU A 93 -2.01 -0.60 -27.22
CA LEU A 93 -1.14 -1.74 -27.52
C LEU A 93 -1.95 -2.90 -28.11
N PHE A 94 -3.10 -3.17 -27.52
CA PHE A 94 -4.07 -4.15 -27.98
C PHE A 94 -5.44 -3.89 -27.33
N THR A 95 -6.47 -4.54 -27.85
CA THR A 95 -7.85 -4.44 -27.34
C THR A 95 -8.33 -5.82 -26.93
N ILE A 96 -8.86 -5.90 -25.71
CA ILE A 96 -9.56 -7.08 -25.20
C ILE A 96 -11.05 -6.91 -25.50
N THR A 97 -11.65 -7.92 -26.09
CA THR A 97 -13.07 -8.00 -26.46
C THR A 97 -13.67 -9.30 -25.91
N ALA A 98 -14.99 -9.44 -26.01
CA ALA A 98 -15.68 -10.69 -25.65
C ALA A 98 -15.19 -11.93 -26.44
N ALA A 99 -14.53 -11.74 -27.58
CA ALA A 99 -13.98 -12.85 -28.38
C ALA A 99 -12.63 -13.38 -27.86
N ASN A 100 -11.79 -12.53 -27.26
CA ASN A 100 -10.41 -12.88 -26.87
C ASN A 100 -10.13 -12.80 -25.36
N TYR A 101 -11.08 -12.35 -24.51
CA TYR A 101 -10.85 -12.18 -23.08
C TYR A 101 -10.35 -13.45 -22.37
N LYS A 102 -10.72 -14.63 -22.86
CA LYS A 102 -10.25 -15.93 -22.33
C LYS A 102 -8.74 -16.12 -22.46
N GLN A 103 -8.10 -15.48 -23.44
CA GLN A 103 -6.65 -15.52 -23.63
C GLN A 103 -5.91 -14.69 -22.56
N TYR A 104 -6.60 -13.76 -21.89
CA TYR A 104 -6.07 -12.85 -20.88
C TYR A 104 -6.72 -13.08 -19.50
N ALA A 105 -7.34 -14.25 -19.29
CA ALA A 105 -8.11 -14.53 -18.07
C ALA A 105 -7.25 -14.46 -16.80
N ASP A 106 -5.96 -14.77 -16.89
CA ASP A 106 -4.97 -14.65 -15.82
C ASP A 106 -4.69 -13.19 -15.42
N LYS A 107 -4.94 -12.23 -16.31
CA LYS A 107 -4.76 -10.79 -16.08
C LYS A 107 -6.08 -10.07 -15.74
N LEU A 108 -7.22 -10.76 -15.76
CA LEU A 108 -8.55 -10.18 -15.54
C LEU A 108 -9.16 -10.68 -14.23
N THR A 109 -9.73 -9.76 -13.45
CA THR A 109 -10.52 -10.12 -12.27
C THR A 109 -11.81 -10.85 -12.66
N PRO A 110 -12.38 -11.70 -11.79
CA PRO A 110 -13.64 -12.40 -12.07
C PRO A 110 -14.79 -11.45 -12.47
N GLY A 111 -14.83 -10.26 -11.87
CA GLY A 111 -15.80 -9.22 -12.24
C GLY A 111 -15.62 -8.70 -13.67
N GLN A 112 -14.37 -8.48 -14.11
CA GLN A 112 -14.09 -8.07 -15.50
C GLN A 112 -14.40 -9.17 -16.50
N GLN A 113 -14.08 -10.44 -16.17
CA GLN A 113 -14.44 -11.57 -17.01
C GLN A 113 -15.96 -11.65 -17.19
N LYS A 114 -16.72 -11.43 -16.11
CA LYS A 114 -18.18 -11.43 -16.18
C LYS A 114 -18.75 -10.29 -17.04
N MET A 115 -18.09 -9.13 -17.08
CA MET A 115 -18.48 -8.02 -17.96
C MET A 115 -18.42 -8.44 -19.44
N PHE A 116 -17.36 -9.12 -19.86
CA PHE A 116 -17.22 -9.60 -21.25
C PHE A 116 -18.23 -10.69 -21.62
N GLU A 117 -18.67 -11.52 -20.67
CA GLU A 117 -19.74 -12.50 -20.90
C GLU A 117 -21.12 -11.86 -21.03
N THR A 118 -21.36 -10.80 -20.27
CA THR A 118 -22.68 -10.16 -20.17
C THR A 118 -22.90 -9.18 -21.33
N TYR A 119 -21.84 -8.51 -21.77
CA TYR A 119 -21.88 -7.43 -22.76
C TYR A 119 -20.96 -7.76 -23.94
N PRO A 120 -21.50 -8.27 -25.06
CA PRO A 120 -20.70 -8.63 -26.25
C PRO A 120 -20.00 -7.44 -26.92
N ASP A 121 -20.51 -6.24 -26.71
CA ASP A 121 -20.00 -4.96 -27.22
C ASP A 121 -18.95 -4.32 -26.30
N TYR A 122 -18.73 -4.88 -25.10
CA TYR A 122 -17.73 -4.37 -24.18
C TYR A 122 -16.31 -4.67 -24.68
N PHE A 123 -15.47 -3.65 -24.68
CA PHE A 123 -14.06 -3.75 -25.04
C PHE A 123 -13.20 -2.96 -24.05
N MET A 124 -11.94 -3.39 -23.92
CA MET A 124 -10.95 -2.74 -23.09
C MET A 124 -9.70 -2.47 -23.91
N ASN A 125 -9.42 -1.19 -24.15
CA ASN A 125 -8.18 -0.76 -24.78
C ASN A 125 -7.05 -0.74 -23.75
N ILE A 126 -5.98 -1.46 -24.03
CA ILE A 126 -4.81 -1.53 -23.16
C ILE A 126 -3.75 -0.56 -23.69
N TYR A 127 -3.27 0.31 -22.82
CA TYR A 127 -2.27 1.34 -23.12
C TYR A 127 -0.95 1.04 -22.42
N PRO A 128 0.17 1.65 -22.86
CA PRO A 128 1.45 1.51 -22.17
C PRO A 128 1.38 2.04 -20.72
N THR A 129 2.00 1.30 -19.80
CA THR A 129 2.06 1.72 -18.39
C THR A 129 3.05 2.86 -18.22
N ARG A 130 2.64 3.95 -17.56
CA ARG A 130 3.51 5.07 -17.16
C ARG A 130 3.48 5.21 -15.63
N ARG A 131 4.65 5.24 -14.99
CA ARG A 131 4.78 5.49 -13.54
C ARG A 131 5.15 6.96 -13.26
N SER A 132 4.27 7.88 -13.63
CA SER A 132 4.47 9.34 -13.55
C SER A 132 3.85 9.99 -12.31
N ALA A 133 3.22 9.21 -11.42
CA ALA A 133 2.71 9.70 -10.15
C ALA A 133 3.88 10.04 -9.22
N VAL A 134 4.15 11.34 -9.08
CA VAL A 134 5.20 11.88 -8.21
C VAL A 134 4.63 12.90 -7.24
N PHE A 135 5.26 12.99 -6.07
CA PHE A 135 4.89 13.92 -5.02
C PHE A 135 5.98 14.99 -4.85
N GLY A 136 5.63 16.10 -4.21
CA GLY A 136 6.60 17.13 -3.87
C GLY A 136 7.71 16.58 -2.97
N ALA A 137 8.94 17.06 -3.14
CA ALA A 137 10.11 16.57 -2.42
C ALA A 137 9.95 16.59 -0.88
N HIS A 138 9.17 17.51 -0.34
CA HIS A 138 8.88 17.59 1.10
C HIS A 138 8.11 16.37 1.63
N ILE A 139 7.24 15.76 0.82
CA ILE A 139 6.48 14.57 1.17
C ILE A 139 7.42 13.37 1.26
N TYR A 140 8.33 13.20 0.30
CA TYR A 140 9.30 12.11 0.32
C TYR A 140 10.30 12.25 1.48
N LYS A 141 10.77 13.46 1.77
CA LYS A 141 11.59 13.73 2.96
C LYS A 141 10.85 13.37 4.25
N ALA A 142 9.56 13.71 4.33
CA ALA A 142 8.73 13.36 5.48
C ALA A 142 8.52 11.84 5.59
N ALA A 143 8.27 11.14 4.49
CA ALA A 143 8.10 9.68 4.46
C ALA A 143 9.35 8.95 4.99
N LEU A 144 10.55 9.33 4.53
CA LEU A 144 11.80 8.74 5.01
C LEU A 144 12.04 9.00 6.50
N LYS A 145 11.67 10.18 7.01
CA LYS A 145 11.75 10.47 8.45
C LYS A 145 10.75 9.63 9.24
N ASN A 146 9.50 9.55 8.77
CA ASN A 146 8.41 8.81 9.42
C ASN A 146 8.77 7.34 9.61
N ALA A 147 9.46 6.71 8.65
CA ALA A 147 9.87 5.31 8.72
C ALA A 147 10.61 4.91 10.01
N GLY A 148 11.37 5.82 10.63
CA GLY A 148 12.12 5.54 11.85
C GLY A 148 11.42 5.94 13.16
N GLN A 149 10.39 6.78 13.09
CA GLN A 149 9.81 7.45 14.28
C GLN A 149 8.33 7.15 14.51
N ALA A 150 7.59 6.73 13.47
CA ALA A 150 6.16 6.53 13.55
C ALA A 150 5.77 5.43 14.55
N GLN A 151 4.68 5.65 15.26
CA GLN A 151 4.11 4.70 16.23
C GLN A 151 2.59 4.67 16.10
N VAL A 152 2.01 3.46 16.14
CA VAL A 152 0.59 3.21 16.23
C VAL A 152 0.14 3.40 17.68
N VAL A 153 -0.94 4.14 17.86
CA VAL A 153 -1.57 4.35 19.17
C VAL A 153 -2.99 3.78 19.12
N ILE A 154 -3.28 2.81 19.98
CA ILE A 154 -4.62 2.24 20.10
C ILE A 154 -5.34 2.93 21.25
N SER A 155 -6.55 3.42 20.98
CA SER A 155 -7.35 4.06 22.02
C SER A 155 -7.77 3.07 23.09
N THR A 156 -7.48 3.39 24.35
CA THR A 156 -7.96 2.63 25.51
C THR A 156 -9.41 2.98 25.89
N LYS A 157 -9.94 4.10 25.37
CA LYS A 157 -11.28 4.62 25.68
C LYS A 157 -12.34 4.22 24.65
N PHE A 158 -11.95 4.05 23.39
CA PHE A 158 -12.83 3.68 22.29
C PHE A 158 -12.28 2.44 21.57
N PRO A 159 -12.81 1.24 21.83
CA PRO A 159 -12.30 0.01 21.20
C PRO A 159 -12.46 0.08 19.67
N GLY A 160 -11.40 -0.28 18.95
CA GLY A 160 -11.34 -0.27 17.49
C GLY A 160 -10.80 1.02 16.86
N LEU A 161 -10.53 2.07 17.66
CA LEU A 161 -9.90 3.29 17.15
C LEU A 161 -8.36 3.13 17.13
N VAL A 162 -7.80 3.16 15.92
CA VAL A 162 -6.36 3.10 15.65
C VAL A 162 -5.89 4.47 15.20
N GLY A 163 -5.02 5.10 15.98
CA GLY A 163 -4.33 6.35 15.68
C GLY A 163 -2.84 6.13 15.43
N PHE A 164 -2.12 7.22 15.21
CA PHE A 164 -0.67 7.22 15.07
C PHE A 164 -0.04 8.50 15.59
N GLU A 165 1.21 8.40 16.03
CA GLU A 165 2.02 9.49 16.52
C GLU A 165 3.35 9.57 15.78
N ASN A 166 4.03 10.72 15.91
CA ASN A 166 5.36 11.01 15.35
C ASN A 166 5.49 10.91 13.82
N ALA A 167 4.39 10.72 13.07
CA ALA A 167 4.38 10.83 11.61
C ALA A 167 3.63 12.08 11.15
N ARG A 168 4.15 12.76 10.11
CA ARG A 168 3.51 13.94 9.52
C ARG A 168 3.67 13.97 7.99
N ASN A 169 2.74 14.64 7.32
CA ASN A 169 2.79 15.06 5.90
C ASN A 169 2.97 13.98 4.82
N ALA A 170 3.04 12.70 5.18
CA ALA A 170 3.25 11.58 4.27
C ALA A 170 2.76 10.27 4.92
N TRP A 171 2.97 9.14 4.23
CA TRP A 171 2.76 7.82 4.80
C TRP A 171 3.47 7.68 6.15
N ALA A 172 2.76 7.14 7.13
CA ALA A 172 3.30 6.98 8.48
C ALA A 172 4.30 5.82 8.55
N PHE A 173 3.99 4.71 7.89
CA PHE A 173 4.80 3.49 7.91
C PHE A 173 5.14 3.07 6.48
N PRO A 174 6.17 3.63 5.81
CA PRO A 174 6.54 3.19 4.47
C PRO A 174 6.78 1.67 4.36
N ILE A 175 7.23 1.02 5.44
CA ILE A 175 7.36 -0.44 5.52
C ILE A 175 6.40 -0.94 6.61
N PRO A 176 5.13 -1.25 6.28
CA PRO A 176 4.18 -1.76 7.26
C PRO A 176 4.49 -3.22 7.60
N LYS A 177 4.53 -3.54 8.89
CA LYS A 177 4.75 -4.90 9.43
C LYS A 177 3.45 -5.63 9.74
N ASN A 178 2.37 -4.88 9.99
CA ASN A 178 1.09 -5.42 10.44
C ASN A 178 -0.11 -4.68 9.84
N GLY A 179 -1.30 -5.26 10.00
CA GLY A 179 -2.57 -4.71 9.50
C GLY A 179 -2.87 -3.29 10.00
N PRO A 180 -2.73 -2.98 11.30
CA PRO A 180 -2.91 -1.63 11.83
C PRO A 180 -2.02 -0.58 11.16
N GLN A 181 -0.73 -0.87 10.94
CA GLN A 181 0.18 0.03 10.22
C GLN A 181 -0.27 0.25 8.77
N ALA A 182 -0.73 -0.79 8.08
CA ALA A 182 -1.27 -0.69 6.72
C ALA A 182 -2.56 0.15 6.67
N LEU A 183 -3.44 0.00 7.65
CA LEU A 183 -4.65 0.82 7.79
C LEU A 183 -4.31 2.30 8.04
N VAL A 184 -3.34 2.58 8.92
CA VAL A 184 -2.88 3.95 9.15
C VAL A 184 -2.32 4.57 7.88
N ASN A 185 -1.58 3.83 7.06
CA ASN A 185 -1.08 4.35 5.79
C ASN A 185 -2.19 4.73 4.81
N LEU A 186 -3.29 3.97 4.79
CA LEU A 186 -4.45 4.31 3.97
C LEU A 186 -5.03 5.68 4.39
N MET A 187 -5.04 5.98 5.69
CA MET A 187 -5.54 7.24 6.25
C MET A 187 -4.54 8.39 6.12
N ALA A 188 -3.25 8.13 6.30
CA ALA A 188 -2.18 9.13 6.33
C ALA A 188 -1.55 9.41 4.95
N ARG A 189 -1.97 8.69 3.90
CA ARG A 189 -1.41 8.87 2.55
C ARG A 189 -1.53 10.34 2.09
N PRO A 190 -0.50 10.88 1.43
CA PRO A 190 -0.55 12.24 0.89
C PRO A 190 -1.67 12.36 -0.15
N VAL A 191 -2.47 13.41 -0.02
CA VAL A 191 -3.50 13.75 -1.02
C VAL A 191 -2.88 14.72 -2.01
N ILE A 192 -3.04 14.41 -3.31
CA ILE A 192 -2.53 15.28 -4.38
C ILE A 192 -3.31 16.61 -4.34
N PRO A 193 -2.62 17.77 -4.34
CA PRO A 193 -3.27 19.08 -4.44
C PRO A 193 -4.12 19.12 -5.72
N GLY A 194 -5.45 19.15 -5.56
CA GLY A 194 -6.42 19.00 -6.65
C GLY A 194 -7.61 18.12 -6.27
N LYS A 195 -7.41 17.08 -5.44
CA LYS A 195 -8.52 16.31 -4.84
C LYS A 195 -9.08 16.92 -3.55
N ALA A 196 -8.28 17.69 -2.84
CA ALA A 196 -8.66 18.31 -1.56
C ALA A 196 -9.34 19.69 -1.71
N ALA A 197 -9.50 20.20 -2.94
CA ALA A 197 -10.02 21.56 -3.19
C ALA A 197 -11.49 21.77 -2.74
N GLY A 198 -12.19 20.73 -2.28
CA GLY A 198 -13.55 20.81 -1.73
C GLY A 198 -13.63 20.89 -0.21
N THR A 199 -12.56 20.63 0.53
CA THR A 199 -12.61 20.57 2.00
C THR A 199 -11.34 21.14 2.61
N THR A 200 -11.46 22.35 3.17
CA THR A 200 -10.58 22.99 4.18
C THR A 200 -9.15 23.36 3.70
N LEU A 201 -8.65 24.61 3.76
CA LEU A 201 -8.99 25.82 4.50
C LEU A 201 -8.45 27.06 3.74
N ARG A 202 -9.32 28.08 3.54
CA ARG A 202 -8.89 29.47 3.65
C ARG A 202 -8.57 29.72 5.12
N ARG A 203 -7.32 30.04 5.44
CA ARG A 203 -6.90 30.98 6.49
C ARG A 203 -5.43 31.28 6.29
#